data_AF-A0A0L6CQC0-F1
#
_entry.id   AF-A0A0L6CQC0-F1
#
_cell.length_a   1.000
_cell.length_b   1.000
_cell.length_c   1.000
_cell.angle_alpha   90.00
_cell.angle_beta   90.00
_cell.angle_gamma   90.00
#
_symmetry.space_group_name_H-M   'P 1'
#
loop_
_entity.id
_entity.type
_entity.pdbx_description
1 polymer ?
#
loop_
_entity_poly.entity_id
_entity_poly.type
_entity_poly.pdbx_seq_one_letter_code
_entity_poly.pdbx_strand_id
1 'polypeptide(L)'
;MHTRSDTYTNRLIEYLKTKPEGRYSPFDIRMDLGISSHSWRWFSNRHVYPEGSRVRAKLSEIGVDIETILKWSQPNSRMYPASIFVVKQPSNGS
;
A
#
# COMPACT_ATOMS: atom_id res chain seq x y z
N MET A 1 6.60 -22.25 3.85
CA MET A 1 5.79 -21.87 2.67
C MET A 1 5.65 -20.36 2.66
N HIS A 2 6.23 -19.65 1.70
CA HIS A 2 5.97 -18.22 1.53
C HIS A 2 4.58 -18.04 0.93
N THR A 3 3.69 -17.32 1.60
CA THR A 3 2.35 -17.07 1.07
C THR A 3 2.42 -16.03 -0.05
N ARG A 4 1.50 -16.09 -1.02
CA ARG A 4 1.41 -15.09 -2.10
C ARG A 4 1.29 -13.65 -1.56
N SER A 5 0.68 -13.48 -0.39
CA SER A 5 0.61 -12.21 0.35
C SER A 5 1.96 -11.73 0.88
N ASP A 6 2.85 -12.63 1.32
CA ASP A 6 4.19 -12.24 1.78
C ASP A 6 5.05 -11.73 0.61
N THR A 7 4.94 -12.37 -0.56
CA THR A 7 5.63 -11.90 -1.77
C THR A 7 5.18 -10.51 -2.16
N TYR A 8 3.87 -10.23 -2.20
CA TYR A 8 3.38 -8.88 -2.52
C TYR A 8 3.74 -7.85 -1.45
N THR A 9 3.74 -8.24 -0.18
CA THR A 9 4.16 -7.39 0.94
C THR A 9 5.62 -6.95 0.76
N ASN A 10 6.52 -7.92 0.56
CA ASN A 10 7.94 -7.62 0.41
C ASN A 10 8.22 -6.77 -0.83
N ARG A 11 7.58 -7.10 -1.97
CA ARG A 11 7.72 -6.30 -3.20
C ARG A 11 7.24 -4.86 -3.03
N LEU A 12 6.12 -4.66 -2.32
CA LEU A 12 5.59 -3.33 -2.03
C LEU A 12 6.54 -2.52 -1.14
N ILE A 13 7.06 -3.14 -0.08
CA ILE A 13 8.01 -2.52 0.85
C ILE A 13 9.29 -2.11 0.11
N GLU A 14 9.92 -3.04 -0.62
CA GLU A 14 11.15 -2.76 -1.35
C GLU A 14 10.95 -1.68 -2.42
N TYR A 15 9.83 -1.71 -3.14
CA TYR A 15 9.48 -0.65 -4.08
C TYR A 15 9.38 0.71 -3.38
N LEU A 16 8.60 0.83 -2.30
CA LEU A 16 8.37 2.11 -1.63
C LEU A 16 9.62 2.65 -0.91
N LYS A 17 10.52 1.79 -0.42
CA LYS A 17 11.83 2.21 0.12
C LYS A 17 12.69 2.96 -0.90
N THR A 18 12.56 2.63 -2.18
CA THR A 18 13.35 3.26 -3.25
C THR A 18 12.73 4.56 -3.77
N LYS A 19 11.50 4.87 -3.34
CA LYS A 19 10.79 6.05 -3.83
C LYS A 19 11.17 7.30 -3.03
N PRO A 20 11.31 8.47 -3.70
CA PRO A 20 11.49 9.72 -2.99
C PRO A 20 10.25 10.06 -2.14
N GLU A 21 10.41 11.01 -1.22
CA GLU A 21 9.28 11.57 -0.48
C GLU A 21 8.19 12.04 -1.44
N GLY A 22 6.94 11.68 -1.13
CA GLY A 22 5.82 12.05 -1.99
C GLY A 22 4.60 11.17 -1.84
N ARG A 23 3.65 11.41 -2.74
CA ARG A 23 2.33 10.79 -2.77
C ARG A 23 2.24 9.85 -3.97
N TYR A 24 1.98 8.57 -3.70
CA TYR A 24 1.94 7.53 -4.72
C TYR A 24 0.56 6.91 -4.83
N SER A 25 0.04 6.88 -6.06
CA SER A 25 -1.22 6.24 -6.38
C SER A 25 -1.07 4.71 -6.32
N PRO A 26 -2.04 3.98 -5.75
CA PRO A 26 -2.11 2.53 -5.84
C PRO A 26 -2.10 2.03 -7.29
N PHE A 27 -2.61 2.83 -8.23
CA PHE A 27 -2.59 2.51 -9.66
C PHE A 27 -1.16 2.45 -10.20
N ASP A 28 -0.34 3.46 -9.92
CA ASP A 28 1.05 3.50 -10.40
C ASP A 28 1.89 2.42 -9.73
N ILE A 29 1.72 2.23 -8.42
CA ILE A 29 2.38 1.17 -7.65
C ILE A 29 2.11 -0.21 -8.25
N ARG A 30 0.85 -0.56 -8.52
CA ARG A 30 0.53 -1.88 -9.08
C ARG A 30 1.06 -2.04 -10.51
N MET A 31 1.12 -0.96 -11.29
CA MET A 31 1.62 -0.98 -12.67
C MET A 31 3.13 -1.22 -12.67
N ASP A 32 3.89 -0.45 -11.87
CA ASP A 32 5.33 -0.60 -11.72
C ASP A 32 5.71 -1.98 -11.15
N LEU A 33 4.90 -2.50 -10.21
CA LEU A 33 5.08 -3.86 -9.67
C LEU A 33 4.58 -4.97 -10.61
N GLY A 34 3.99 -4.65 -11.76
CA GLY A 34 3.43 -5.66 -12.66
C GLY A 34 2.36 -6.55 -12.00
N ILE A 35 1.60 -6.00 -11.04
CA ILE A 35 0.54 -6.72 -10.34
C ILE A 35 -0.79 -6.43 -11.06
N SER A 36 -1.45 -7.49 -11.51
CA SER A 36 -2.79 -7.38 -12.13
C SER A 36 -3.78 -6.71 -11.17
N SER A 37 -4.73 -5.95 -11.74
CA SER A 37 -5.77 -5.27 -10.94
C SER A 37 -6.52 -6.23 -10.00
N HIS A 38 -6.79 -7.46 -10.44
CA HIS A 38 -7.43 -8.48 -9.61
C HIS A 38 -6.55 -8.90 -8.42
N SER A 39 -5.26 -9.17 -8.66
CA SER A 39 -4.33 -9.55 -7.60
C SER A 39 -4.08 -8.42 -6.61
N TRP A 40 -3.93 -7.18 -7.13
CA TRP A 40 -3.79 -5.99 -6.30
C TRP A 40 -5.01 -5.81 -5.42
N ARG A 41 -6.22 -5.89 -5.98
CA ARG A 41 -7.48 -5.77 -5.21
C ARG A 41 -7.57 -6.77 -4.07
N TRP A 42 -7.30 -8.04 -4.36
CA TRP A 42 -7.34 -9.09 -3.35
C TRP A 42 -6.32 -8.82 -2.23
N PHE A 43 -5.10 -8.46 -2.60
CA PHE A 43 -4.02 -8.19 -1.67
C PHE A 43 -4.30 -6.93 -0.83
N SER A 44 -4.62 -5.81 -1.47
CA SER A 44 -4.78 -4.52 -0.81
C SER A 44 -5.96 -4.50 0.16
N ASN A 45 -7.09 -5.09 -0.21
CA ASN A 45 -8.28 -5.10 0.64
C ASN A 45 -8.15 -6.02 1.85
N ARG A 46 -7.39 -7.11 1.74
CA ARG A 46 -7.21 -8.06 2.85
C ARG A 46 -6.02 -7.74 3.73
N HIS A 47 -4.98 -7.14 3.16
CA HIS A 47 -3.69 -7.02 3.81
C HIS A 47 -3.14 -5.60 3.86
N VAL A 48 -3.65 -4.61 3.13
CA VAL A 48 -3.06 -3.24 3.16
C VAL A 48 -4.00 -2.23 3.81
N TYR A 49 -5.24 -2.15 3.33
CA TYR A 49 -6.20 -1.14 3.76
C TYR A 49 -6.86 -1.37 5.12
N PRO A 50 -7.09 -2.61 5.61
CA PRO A 50 -7.66 -2.81 6.94
C PRO A 50 -6.85 -2.09 8.01
N GLU A 51 -7.54 -1.33 8.86
CA GLU A 51 -6.94 -0.69 10.03
C GLU A 51 -6.33 -1.78 10.93
N GLY A 52 -5.09 -1.58 11.38
CA GLY A 52 -4.34 -2.59 12.13
C GLY A 52 -3.72 -3.72 11.29
N SER A 53 -3.78 -3.65 9.96
CA SER A 53 -3.09 -4.66 9.14
C SER A 53 -1.58 -4.68 9.38
N ARG A 54 -1.00 -5.88 9.48
CA ARG A 54 0.44 -6.09 9.58
C ARG A 54 1.23 -5.42 8.45
N VAL A 55 0.71 -5.38 7.22
CA VAL A 55 1.43 -4.69 6.12
C VAL A 55 1.43 -3.18 6.35
N ARG A 56 0.34 -2.61 6.85
CA ARG A 56 0.28 -1.19 7.19
C ARG A 56 1.27 -0.83 8.29
N ALA A 57 1.42 -1.69 9.30
CA ALA A 57 2.46 -1.55 10.31
C ALA A 57 3.88 -1.58 9.71
N LYS A 58 4.18 -2.57 8.87
CA LYS A 58 5.47 -2.67 8.15
C LYS A 58 5.76 -1.47 7.23
N LEU A 59 4.73 -0.89 6.63
CA LEU A 59 4.86 0.32 5.82
C LEU A 59 5.18 1.53 6.69
N SER A 60 4.51 1.65 7.85
CA SER A 60 4.81 2.72 8.82
C SER A 60 6.25 2.65 9.34
N GLU A 61 6.77 1.43 9.58
CA GLU A 61 8.18 1.20 9.98
C GLU A 61 9.20 1.74 8.97
N ILE A 62 8.85 1.82 7.68
CA ILE A 62 9.70 2.36 6.62
C ILE A 62 9.33 3.81 6.23
N GLY A 63 8.56 4.50 7.07
CA GLY A 63 8.15 5.88 6.83
C GLY A 63 7.00 6.04 5.83
N VAL A 64 6.23 5.00 5.56
CA VAL A 64 5.11 5.05 4.61
C VAL A 64 3.76 4.99 5.30
N ASP A 65 3.02 6.09 5.19
CA ASP A 65 1.64 6.18 5.64
C ASP A 65 0.64 5.91 4.50
N ILE A 66 -0.58 5.54 4.87
CA ILE A 66 -1.69 5.35 3.92
C ILE A 66 -2.81 6.33 4.27
N GLU A 67 -2.97 7.36 3.45
CA GLU A 67 -4.09 8.30 3.54
C GLU A 67 -5.31 7.70 2.82
N THR A 68 -6.45 7.62 3.50
CA THR A 68 -7.73 7.20 2.88
C THR A 68 -8.51 8.46 2.46
N ILE A 69 -8.62 8.70 1.15
CA ILE A 69 -9.28 9.88 0.57
C ILE A 69 -10.80 9.72 0.52
N LEU A 70 -11.30 8.50 0.27
CA LEU A 70 -12.74 8.22 0.27
C LEU A 70 -13.01 7.00 1.16
N LYS A 71 -13.77 7.21 2.24
CA LYS A 71 -14.39 6.12 3.01
C LYS A 71 -15.57 5.58 2.21
N TRP A 72 -15.72 4.26 2.19
CA TRP A 72 -16.87 3.61 1.55
C TRP A 72 -18.17 4.21 2.07
N SER A 73 -19.07 4.60 1.18
CA SER A 73 -20.46 4.83 1.60
C SER A 73 -21.28 3.53 1.63
N GLN A 74 -20.79 2.42 1.03
CA GLN A 74 -21.55 1.16 0.97
C GLN A 74 -20.68 -0.12 0.93
N PRO A 75 -21.12 -1.20 1.62
CA PRO A 75 -20.36 -2.45 1.78
C PRO A 75 -20.19 -3.31 0.50
N ASN A 76 -20.87 -2.97 -0.61
CA ASN A 76 -20.87 -3.76 -1.86
C ASN A 76 -20.23 -3.04 -3.06
N SER A 77 -19.58 -1.89 -2.87
CA SER A 77 -18.93 -1.20 -3.99
C SER A 77 -17.72 -1.99 -4.50
N ARG A 78 -17.72 -2.32 -5.79
CA ARG A 78 -16.59 -2.96 -6.49
C ARG A 78 -15.39 -2.00 -6.67
N MET A 79 -15.48 -0.77 -6.19
CA MET A 79 -14.44 0.25 -6.34
C MET A 79 -13.43 0.22 -5.20
N TYR A 80 -12.18 0.50 -5.57
CA TYR A 80 -11.05 0.62 -4.66
C TYR A 80 -11.28 1.80 -3.70
N PRO A 81 -10.97 1.68 -2.40
CA PRO A 81 -10.82 2.88 -1.59
C PRO A 81 -9.76 3.73 -2.28
N ALA A 82 -10.11 4.99 -2.56
CA ALA A 82 -9.12 5.95 -3.01
C ALA A 82 -8.17 6.17 -1.83
N SER A 83 -7.03 5.51 -1.86
CA SER A 83 -5.98 5.64 -0.86
C SER A 83 -4.71 6.12 -1.54
N ILE A 84 -3.90 6.88 -0.83
CA ILE A 84 -2.59 7.34 -1.30
C ILE A 84 -1.53 6.85 -0.34
N PHE A 85 -0.46 6.30 -0.88
CA PHE A 85 0.73 5.96 -0.10
C PHE A 85 1.58 7.22 0.01
N VAL A 86 1.83 7.66 1.23
CA VAL A 86 2.62 8.85 1.53
C VAL A 86 3.96 8.36 2.06
N VAL A 87 4.97 8.41 1.22
CA VAL A 87 6.35 8.13 1.62
C VAL A 87 6.88 9.38 2.29
N LYS A 88 7.21 9.29 3.57
CA LYS A 88 7.93 10.30 4.33
C LYS A 88 9.37 9.80 4.43
N GLN A 89 10.35 10.60 4.05
CA GLN A 89 11.74 10.21 4.30
C GLN A 89 11.95 10.06 5.83
N PRO A 90 12.86 9.19 6.29
CA PRO A 90 13.34 9.36 7.66
C PRO A 90 13.91 10.76 7.74
N SER A 91 13.36 11.58 8.64
CA SER A 91 13.93 12.87 8.97
C SER A 91 15.38 12.60 9.38
N ASN A 92 16.32 12.83 8.48
CA ASN A 92 17.72 13.00 8.87
C ASN A 92 17.74 14.31 9.66
N GLY A 93 17.45 14.18 10.96
CA GLY A 93 17.66 15.22 11.94
C GLY A 93 19.12 15.62 11.84
N SER A 94 19.33 16.87 11.40
CA SER A 94 20.59 17.59 11.45
C SER A 94 21.06 17.78 12.89
#